data_AF-A0A519X000-F1
#
_entry.id   AF-A0A519X000-F1
#
_cell.length_a   1.000
_cell.length_b   1.000
_cell.length_c   1.000
_cell.angle_alpha   90.00
_cell.angle_beta   90.00
_cell.angle_gamma   90.00
#
_symmetry.space_group_name_H-M   'P 1'
#
loop_
_entity.id
_entity.type
_entity.pdbx_description
1 polymer ?
#
loop_
_entity_poly.entity_id
_entity_poly.type
_entity_poly.pdbx_seq_one_letter_code
_entity_poly.pdbx_strand_id
1 'polypeptide(L)'
;MEGRITGYSITPIAFGDNTQPTAGGNRLTITVQVKYTNNLDTGKVKTSFDESFTAFQDFTLSGNLQTQELAVIKEVNMKLTENIFNRAFAQW
;
A
#
# COMPACT_ATOMS: atom_id res chain seq x y z
N MET A 1 17.59 3.61 -3.28
CA MET A 1 16.35 2.84 -3.08
C MET A 1 15.77 2.58 -4.44
N GLU A 2 15.40 1.34 -4.71
CA GLU A 2 14.69 0.94 -5.93
C GLU A 2 13.40 0.22 -5.51
N GLY A 3 12.34 0.37 -6.30
CA GLY A 3 11.04 -0.19 -5.99
C GLY A 3 10.29 -0.62 -7.24
N ARG A 4 9.58 -1.75 -7.15
CA ARG A 4 8.71 -2.25 -8.22
C ARG A 4 7.35 -2.59 -7.64
N ILE A 5 6.29 -2.12 -8.29
CA ILE A 5 4.92 -2.56 -7.98
C ILE A 5 4.80 -4.03 -8.38
N THR A 6 4.52 -4.89 -7.41
CA THR A 6 4.38 -6.34 -7.59
C THR A 6 2.93 -6.80 -7.50
N GLY A 7 2.02 -5.95 -7.01
CA GLY A 7 0.60 -6.24 -6.95
C GLY A 7 -0.27 -5.00 -7.02
N TYR A 8 -1.38 -5.10 -7.75
CA TYR A 8 -2.46 -4.13 -7.79
C TYR A 8 -3.78 -4.91 -7.89
N SER A 9 -4.67 -4.77 -6.92
CA SER A 9 -5.96 -5.47 -6.94
C SER A 9 -7.07 -4.62 -6.33
N ILE A 10 -8.24 -4.67 -6.97
CA ILE A 10 -9.48 -4.08 -6.44
C ILE A 10 -10.43 -5.24 -6.14
N THR A 11 -10.85 -5.38 -4.89
CA THR A 11 -11.77 -6.43 -4.47
C THR A 11 -13.01 -5.84 -3.80
N PRO A 12 -14.22 -6.36 -4.09
CA PRO A 12 -15.42 -5.92 -3.38
C PRO A 12 -15.36 -6.33 -1.91
N ILE A 13 -15.73 -5.43 -1.01
CA ILE A 13 -15.95 -5.74 0.40
C ILE A 13 -17.44 -5.99 0.63
N ALA A 14 -17.77 -7.23 0.96
CA ALA A 14 -19.13 -7.58 1.35
C ALA A 14 -19.38 -7.10 2.78
N PHE A 15 -20.19 -6.05 2.95
CA PHE A 15 -20.72 -5.70 4.26
C PHE A 15 -21.83 -6.69 4.60
N GLY A 16 -21.56 -7.58 5.55
CA GLY A 16 -22.48 -8.63 5.96
C GLY A 16 -23.64 -8.10 6.80
N ASP A 17 -24.55 -7.32 6.20
CA ASP A 17 -25.86 -7.07 6.78
C ASP A 17 -26.96 -7.20 5.72
N ASN A 18 -27.74 -8.28 5.81
CA ASN A 18 -28.84 -8.59 4.89
C ASN A 18 -30.05 -7.64 5.06
N THR A 19 -30.06 -6.75 6.05
CA THR A 19 -31.22 -5.91 6.36
C THR A 19 -31.11 -4.48 5.83
N GLN A 20 -29.89 -4.02 5.54
CA GLN A 20 -29.62 -2.76 4.84
C GLN A 20 -28.42 -2.97 3.90
N PRO A 21 -28.63 -3.11 2.58
CA PRO A 21 -27.53 -3.14 1.61
C PRO A 21 -26.88 -1.76 1.57
N THR A 22 -26.00 -1.50 2.53
CA THR A 22 -25.07 -0.37 2.45
C THR A 22 -24.25 -0.63 1.21
N ALA A 23 -24.30 0.30 0.24
CA ALA A 23 -23.63 0.17 -1.05
C ALA A 23 -22.25 -0.48 -0.88
N GLY A 24 -22.07 -1.67 -1.45
CA GLY A 24 -20.86 -2.47 -1.28
C GLY A 24 -19.63 -1.63 -1.56
N GLY A 25 -18.67 -1.65 -0.63
CA GLY A 25 -17.41 -0.93 -0.82
C GLY A 25 -16.48 -1.73 -1.72
N ASN A 26 -15.39 -1.11 -2.14
CA ASN A 26 -14.27 -1.75 -2.80
C ASN A 26 -13.01 -1.47 -2.00
N ARG A 27 -12.10 -2.43 -1.97
CA ARG A 27 -10.76 -2.29 -1.41
C ARG A 27 -9.75 -2.24 -2.53
N LEU A 28 -9.02 -1.15 -2.66
CA LEU A 28 -7.82 -1.10 -3.47
C LEU A 28 -6.63 -1.56 -2.62
N THR A 29 -5.91 -2.57 -3.07
CA THR A 29 -4.68 -3.08 -2.45
C THR A 29 -3.51 -2.92 -3.42
N ILE A 30 -2.40 -2.33 -2.95
CA ILE A 30 -1.17 -2.19 -3.73
C ILE A 30 -0.02 -2.82 -2.94
N THR A 31 0.77 -3.63 -3.63
CA THR A 31 1.99 -4.25 -3.11
C THR A 31 3.19 -3.78 -3.90
N VAL A 32 4.25 -3.36 -3.20
CA VAL A 32 5.50 -2.87 -3.77
C VAL A 32 6.67 -3.61 -3.13
N GLN A 33 7.52 -4.22 -3.94
CA GLN A 33 8.82 -4.72 -3.50
C GLN A 33 9.80 -3.55 -3.47
N VAL A 34 10.45 -3.32 -2.33
CA VAL A 34 11.43 -2.24 -2.16
C VAL A 34 12.76 -2.83 -1.73
N LYS A 35 13.79 -2.48 -2.49
CA LYS A 35 15.17 -2.80 -2.17
C LYS A 35 15.91 -1.52 -1.80
N TYR A 36 16.43 -1.52 -0.58
CA TYR A 36 17.33 -0.50 -0.07
C TYR A 36 18.71 -1.10 0.12
N THR A 37 19.69 -0.52 -0.58
CA THR A 37 21.11 -0.85 -0.44
C THR A 37 21.79 0.31 0.27
N ASN A 38 22.36 0.06 1.45
CA ASN A 38 23.23 1.01 2.12
C ASN A 38 24.70 0.69 1.77
N ASN A 39 25.43 1.65 1.20
CA ASN A 39 26.83 1.44 0.82
C ASN A 39 27.80 1.41 2.03
N LEU A 40 27.32 1.72 3.23
CA LEU A 40 28.09 1.66 4.48
C LEU A 40 27.87 0.36 5.27
N ASP A 41 27.16 -0.61 4.67
CA ASP A 41 26.85 -1.91 5.27
C ASP A 41 28.13 -2.75 5.41
N THR A 42 28.82 -2.58 6.54
CA THR A 42 30.11 -3.21 6.84
C THR A 42 29.94 -4.39 7.78
N GLY A 43 28.97 -5.28 7.51
CA GLY A 43 28.75 -6.54 8.25
C GLY A 43 28.33 -6.42 9.73
N LYS A 44 28.56 -5.26 10.37
CA LYS A 44 28.17 -4.90 11.74
C LYS A 44 26.89 -4.07 11.79
N VAL A 45 26.56 -3.39 10.70
CA VAL A 45 25.35 -2.57 10.52
C VAL A 45 24.63 -3.08 9.30
N LYS A 46 23.62 -3.94 9.49
CA LYS A 46 22.77 -4.45 8.41
C LYS A 46 21.55 -3.54 8.28
N THR A 47 21.66 -2.50 7.46
CA THR A 47 20.56 -1.56 7.22
C THR A 47 19.96 -1.74 5.83
N SER A 48 20.62 -2.53 4.97
CA SER A 48 20.08 -2.92 3.67
C SER A 48 18.91 -3.91 3.84
N PHE A 49 17.85 -3.73 3.07
CA PHE A 49 16.68 -4.62 3.07
C PHE A 49 16.11 -4.81 1.67
N ASP A 50 15.47 -5.95 1.45
CA ASP A 50 14.71 -6.28 0.23
C ASP A 50 13.40 -6.92 0.68
N GLU A 51 12.35 -6.09 0.81
CA GLU A 51 11.10 -6.46 1.46
C GLU A 51 9.89 -5.97 0.66
N SER A 52 8.77 -6.70 0.79
CA SER A 52 7.49 -6.32 0.19
C SER A 52 6.66 -5.50 1.19
N PHE A 53 6.12 -4.38 0.72
CA PHE A 53 5.20 -3.52 1.45
C PHE A 53 3.84 -3.57 0.80
N THR A 54 2.79 -3.80 1.59
CA THR A 54 1.41 -3.81 1.12
C THR A 54 0.59 -2.79 1.91
N ALA A 55 -0.22 -2.01 1.22
CA ALA A 55 -1.23 -1.17 1.85
C ALA A 55 -2.54 -1.22 1.06
N PHE A 56 -3.61 -0.84 1.73
CA PHE A 56 -4.93 -0.80 1.13
C PHE A 56 -5.75 0.42 1.57
N GLN A 57 -6.75 0.74 0.78
CA GLN A 57 -7.75 1.76 1.07
C GLN A 57 -9.13 1.29 0.60
N ASP A 58 -10.10 1.40 1.50
CA ASP A 58 -11.51 1.11 1.22
C ASP A 58 -12.19 2.37 0.68
N PHE A 59 -13.03 2.19 -0.34
CA PHE A 59 -13.78 3.26 -0.98
C PHE A 59 -15.13 2.78 -1.50
N THR A 60 -16.16 3.62 -1.41
CA THR A 60 -17.46 3.37 -2.02
C THR A 60 -17.49 3.98 -3.42
N LEU A 61 -18.13 3.33 -4.40
CA LEU A 61 -18.28 3.92 -5.73
C LEU A 61 -19.34 5.01 -5.72
N SER A 62 -18.90 6.26 -5.62
CA SER A 62 -19.78 7.43 -5.64
C SER A 62 -19.53 8.27 -6.89
N GLY A 63 -20.15 7.90 -8.01
CA GLY A 63 -19.99 8.59 -9.30
C GLY A 63 -18.91 7.98 -10.20
N ASN A 64 -18.02 8.80 -10.78
CA ASN A 64 -17.02 8.33 -11.74
C ASN A 64 -15.88 7.56 -11.05
N LEU A 65 -15.65 6.33 -11.48
CA LEU A 65 -14.62 5.43 -10.96
C LEU A 65 -13.20 5.97 -11.18
N GLN A 66 -12.88 6.54 -12.35
CA GLN A 66 -11.51 6.99 -12.65
C GLN A 66 -11.05 8.12 -11.72
N THR A 67 -11.95 9.06 -11.40
CA THR A 67 -11.62 10.17 -10.51
C THR A 67 -11.38 9.69 -9.07
N GLN A 68 -12.19 8.73 -8.60
CA GLN A 68 -12.03 8.16 -7.27
C GLN A 68 -10.82 7.25 -7.17
N GLU A 69 -10.55 6.42 -8.19
CA GLU A 69 -9.40 5.53 -8.23
C GLU A 69 -8.09 6.31 -8.08
N LEU A 70 -7.93 7.44 -8.78
CA LEU A 70 -6.74 8.29 -8.64
C LEU A 70 -6.55 8.84 -7.22
N ALA A 71 -7.64 9.24 -6.57
CA ALA A 71 -7.58 9.72 -5.19
C ALA A 71 -7.19 8.59 -4.23
N VAL A 72 -7.82 7.43 -4.37
CA VAL A 72 -7.57 6.24 -3.54
C VAL A 72 -6.16 5.70 -3.74
N ILE A 73 -5.65 5.65 -4.98
CA ILE A 73 -4.25 5.30 -5.29
C ILE A 73 -3.29 6.23 -4.55
N LYS A 74 -3.58 7.55 -4.53
CA LYS A 74 -2.74 8.53 -3.84
C LYS A 74 -2.70 8.27 -2.34
N GLU A 75 -3.83 7.92 -1.72
CA GLU A 75 -3.89 7.56 -0.31
C GLU A 75 -3.12 6.27 0.00
N VAL A 76 -3.28 5.22 -0.83
CA VAL A 76 -2.52 3.97 -0.66
C VAL A 76 -1.02 4.21 -0.80
N ASN A 77 -0.60 5.04 -1.76
CA ASN A 77 0.80 5.41 -1.95
C ASN A 77 1.37 6.20 -0.76
N MET A 78 0.58 7.07 -0.13
CA MET A 78 0.99 7.78 1.09
C MET A 78 1.28 6.77 2.22
N LYS A 79 0.34 5.84 2.47
CA LYS A 79 0.53 4.78 3.47
C LYS A 79 1.75 3.89 3.18
N LEU A 80 1.94 3.50 1.93
CA LEU A 80 3.12 2.73 1.51
C LEU A 80 4.41 3.50 1.78
N THR A 81 4.45 4.80 1.44
CA THR A 81 5.61 5.66 1.67
C THR A 81 5.93 5.75 3.16
N GLU A 82 4.92 5.96 4.01
CA GLU A 82 5.09 5.98 5.46
C GLU A 82 5.61 4.63 6.00
N ASN A 83 5.07 3.50 5.54
CA ASN A 83 5.53 2.17 5.95
C ASN A 83 6.99 1.91 5.55
N ILE A 84 7.37 2.28 4.32
CA ILE A 84 8.74 2.14 3.81
C ILE A 84 9.69 3.06 4.59
N PHE A 85 9.29 4.30 4.84
CA PHE A 85 10.08 5.27 5.59
C PHE A 85 10.28 4.81 7.04
N ASN A 86 9.21 4.39 7.71
CA ASN A 86 9.30 3.84 9.07
C ASN A 86 10.22 2.63 9.11
N ARG A 87 10.20 1.74 8.11
CA ARG A 87 11.12 0.59 8.05
C ARG A 87 12.59 1.02 7.87
N ALA A 88 12.86 2.01 7.04
CA ALA A 88 14.20 2.53 6.79
C ALA A 88 14.76 3.30 8.00
N PHE A 89 13.91 4.05 8.71
CA PHE A 89 14.26 4.87 9.87
C PHE A 89 13.94 4.22 11.22
N ALA A 90 13.48 2.96 11.29
CA ALA A 90 13.44 2.21 12.54
C ALA A 90 14.75 1.44 12.81
N GLN A 91 15.74 1.58 11.92
CA GLN A 91 17.00 0.82 11.95
C GLN A 91 18.21 1.65 12.41
N TRP A 92 18.01 2.87 12.94
CA TRP A 92 19.07 3.70 13.51
C TRP A 92 19.12 3.61 15.04
#